data_AF-A0A496WDX1-F1
#
_entry.id   AF-A0A496WDX1-F1
#
_cell.length_a   1.000
_cell.length_b   1.000
_cell.length_c   1.000
_cell.angle_alpha   90.00
_cell.angle_beta   90.00
_cell.angle_gamma   90.00
#
_symmetry.space_group_name_H-M   'P 1'
#
loop_
_entity.id
_entity.type
_entity.pdbx_description
1 polymer ?
#
loop_
_entity_poly.entity_id
_entity_poly.type
_entity_poly.pdbx_seq_one_letter_code
_entity_poly.pdbx_strand_id
1 'polypeptide(L)' 'MFDHILLQFVLIFAGAALFATLFLYLKQPIILAYILLGIVVGPKGLGLINDAAQIEQLA' A
#
# COMPACT_ATOMS: atom_id res chain seq x y z
N MET A 1 -25.35 15.20 19.93
CA MET A 1 -25.22 14.94 18.47
C MET A 1 -23.82 15.28 17.96
N PHE A 2 -23.22 16.39 18.38
CA PHE A 2 -21.83 16.75 18.03
C PHE A 2 -20.75 15.83 18.63
N ASP A 3 -21.00 15.22 19.80
CA ASP A 3 -20.02 14.34 20.48
C ASP A 3 -19.64 13.12 19.64
N HIS A 4 -20.59 12.55 18.89
CA HIS A 4 -20.34 11.40 18.02
C HIS A 4 -19.45 11.78 16.83
N ILE A 5 -19.62 12.98 16.27
CA ILE A 5 -18.83 13.45 15.13
C ILE A 5 -17.39 13.71 15.58
N LEU A 6 -17.20 14.34 16.75
CA LEU A 6 -15.87 14.55 17.32
C LEU A 6 -15.16 13.22 17.64
N LEU A 7 -15.86 12.26 18.24
CA LEU A 7 -15.31 10.93 18.50
C LEU A 7 -14.90 10.21 17.21
N GLN A 8 -15.74 10.23 16.18
CA GLN A 8 -15.42 9.65 14.86
C GLN A 8 -14.18 10.32 14.25
N PHE A 9 -14.08 11.65 14.34
CA PHE A 9 -12.95 12.39 13.80
C PHE A 9 -11.65 12.02 14.54
N VAL A 10 -11.67 11.99 15.88
CA VAL A 10 -10.53 11.56 16.69
C VAL A 10 -10.14 10.12 16.37
N LEU A 11 -11.11 9.22 16.18
CA LEU A 11 -10.85 7.81 15.85
C LEU A 11 -10.14 7.67 14.50
N ILE A 12 -10.58 8.40 13.48
CA ILE A 12 -9.98 8.41 12.14
C ILE A 12 -8.56 8.96 12.20
N PHE A 13 -8.35 10.10 12.86
CA PHE A 13 -7.02 10.73 12.96
C PHE A 13 -6.04 9.91 13.81
N ALA A 14 -6.49 9.38 14.95
CA ALA A 14 -5.68 8.52 15.81
C ALA A 14 -5.28 7.23 15.08
N GLY A 15 -6.23 6.59 14.40
CA GLY A 15 -5.96 5.40 13.57
C GLY A 15 -4.95 5.70 12.47
N ALA A 16 -5.14 6.78 11.72
CA ALA A 16 -4.22 7.20 10.67
C ALA A 16 -2.81 7.50 11.21
N ALA A 17 -2.67 8.16 12.35
CA ALA A 17 -1.38 8.44 12.99
C ALA A 17 -0.66 7.14 13.44
N LEU A 18 -1.42 6.16 13.93
CA LEU A 18 -0.90 4.85 14.32
C LEU A 18 -0.37 4.08 13.10
N PHE A 19 -1.13 4.04 12.02
CA PHE A 19 -0.68 3.45 10.75
C PHE A 19 0.52 4.20 10.15
N ALA A 20 0.50 5.52 10.13
CA ALA A 20 1.62 6.33 9.63
C ALA A 20 2.91 6.05 10.42
N THR A 21 2.80 5.95 11.75
CA THR A 21 3.93 5.60 12.62
C THR A 21 4.42 4.18 12.36
N LEU A 22 3.51 3.22 12.18
CA LEU A 22 3.85 1.84 11.84
C LEU A 22 4.62 1.78 10.50
N PHE A 23 4.11 2.44 9.46
CA PHE A 23 4.78 2.52 8.16
C PHE A 23 6.14 3.23 8.24
N LEU A 24 6.26 4.29 9.04
CA LEU A 24 7.52 4.97 9.30
C LEU A 24 8.52 4.08 10.04
N TYR A 25 8.04 3.28 11.01
CA TYR A 25 8.85 2.36 11.79
C TYR A 25 9.32 1.16 10.97
N LEU A 26 8.50 0.69 10.03
CA LEU A 26 8.94 -0.28 9.04
C LEU A 26 10.13 0.25 8.22
N LYS A 27 10.37 1.59 8.20
CA LYS A 27 11.43 2.25 7.43
C LYS A 27 11.45 1.87 5.96
N GLN A 28 10.40 1.20 5.49
CA GLN A 28 10.30 0.75 4.12
C GLN A 28 9.70 1.91 3.35
N PRO A 29 10.46 2.53 2.43
CA PRO A 29 9.87 3.52 1.55
C PRO A 29 8.68 2.86 0.86
N ILE A 30 7.60 3.61 0.64
CA ILE A 30 6.41 3.10 -0.07
C ILE A 30 6.80 2.40 -1.38
N ILE A 31 7.88 2.88 -2.02
CA ILE A 31 8.52 2.29 -3.19
C ILE A 31 8.91 0.81 -2.99
N LEU A 32 9.39 0.42 -1.80
CA LEU A 32 9.74 -0.98 -1.50
C LEU A 32 8.52 -1.89 -1.52
N ALA A 33 7.35 -1.40 -1.07
CA ALA A 33 6.10 -2.16 -1.16
C ALA A 33 5.70 -2.40 -2.63
N TYR A 34 5.85 -1.38 -3.49
CA TYR A 34 5.61 -1.52 -4.94
C TYR A 34 6.61 -2.47 -5.61
N ILE A 35 7.88 -2.42 -5.24
CA ILE A 35 8.92 -3.33 -5.76
C ILE A 35 8.63 -4.77 -5.34
N LEU A 36 8.32 -5.00 -4.05
CA LEU A 36 7.99 -6.34 -3.55
C LEU A 36 6.74 -6.89 -4.21
N LEU A 37 5.71 -6.07 -4.42
CA LEU A 37 4.51 -6.46 -5.14
C LEU A 37 4.84 -6.84 -6.59
N GLY A 38 5.68 -6.05 -7.28
CA GLY A 38 6.16 -6.39 -8.62
C GLY A 38 6.99 -7.67 -8.67
N ILE A 39 7.80 -7.96 -7.65
CA ILE A 39 8.56 -9.22 -7.55
C ILE A 39 7.61 -10.40 -7.31
N VAL A 40 6.63 -10.24 -6.41
CA VAL A 40 5.66 -11.28 -6.05
C VAL A 40 4.70 -11.57 -7.20
N VAL A 41 4.22 -10.55 -7.92
CA VAL A 41 3.24 -10.71 -9.01
C VAL A 41 3.92 -10.99 -10.36
N GLY A 42 5.16 -10.54 -10.53
CA GLY A 42 5.93 -10.72 -11.74
C GLY A 42 6.39 -12.17 -11.99
N PRO A 43 7.07 -12.40 -13.12
CA PRO A 43 7.41 -13.74 -13.61
C PRO A 43 8.37 -14.50 -12.68
N LYS A 44 9.14 -13.79 -11.84
CA LYS A 44 10.05 -14.40 -10.85
C LYS A 44 9.38 -14.76 -9.51
N GLY A 45 8.14 -14.31 -9.28
CA GLY A 45 7.37 -14.59 -8.07
C GLY A 45 6.30 -15.65 -8.32
N LEU A 46 5.04 -15.24 -8.28
CA LEU A 46 3.87 -16.07 -8.53
C LEU A 46 3.59 -16.27 -10.03
N GLY A 47 4.28 -15.53 -10.92
CA GLY A 47 4.08 -15.66 -12.36
C GLY A 47 2.65 -15.37 -12.80
N LEU A 48 1.94 -14.44 -12.12
CA LEU A 48 0.62 -14.00 -12.58
C LEU A 48 0.73 -13.12 -13.83
N ILE A 49 1.84 -12.39 -13.96
CA ILE A 49 2.18 -11.60 -15.15
C ILE A 49 3.36 -12.31 -15.83
N ASN A 50 3.07 -13.26 -16.71
CA ASN A 50 4.08 -13.97 -17.51
C ASN A 50 4.39 -13.25 -18.81
N ASP A 51 3.38 -12.61 -19.41
CA ASP A 51 3.50 -11.95 -20.70
C ASP A 51 3.68 -10.44 -20.52
N ALA A 52 4.88 -10.03 -20.10
CA ALA A 52 5.28 -8.62 -20.12
C ALA A 52 5.11 -7.98 -21.52
N ALA A 53 5.15 -8.80 -22.57
CA ALA A 53 4.92 -8.42 -23.96
C ALA A 53 3.51 -7.86 -24.22
N GLN A 54 2.48 -8.25 -23.45
CA GLN A 54 1.14 -7.69 -23.59
C GLN A 54 1.03 -6.26 -23.02
N ILE A 55 1.83 -5.94 -22.00
CA ILE A 55 1.88 -4.59 -21.42
C ILE A 55 2.66 -3.63 -22.34
N GLU A 56 3.69 -4.12 -23.02
CA GLU A 56 4.48 -3.34 -23.99
C GLU A 56 3.64 -2.88 -25.19
N GLN A 57 2.60 -3.62 -25.58
CA GLN A 57 1.67 -3.22 -26.66
C GLN A 57 0.63 -2.16 -26.23
N LEU A 58 0.50 -1.89 -24.92
CA LEU A 58 -0.42 -0.88 -24.38
C LEU A 58 0.26 0.47 -24.10
N ALA A 59 1.59 0.56 -24.22
CA ALA A 59 2.39 1.77 -24.08
C ALA A 59 2.60 2.48 -25.43
#